data_AF-A0A1H5F5F1-F1
#
_entry.id   AF-A0A1H5F5F1-F1
#
_cell.length_a   1.000
_cell.length_b   1.000
_cell.length_c   1.000
_cell.angle_alpha   90.00
_cell.angle_beta   90.00
_cell.angle_gamma   90.00
#
_symmetry.space_group_name_H-M   'P 1'
#
loop_
_entity.id
_entity.type
_entity.pdbx_description
1 polymer ?
#
loop_
_entity_poly.entity_id
_entity_poly.type
_entity_poly.pdbx_seq_one_letter_code
_entity_poly.pdbx_strand_id
1 'polypeptide(L)'
;MGGDLERRRQNSADRRTNRDIARVEAEVARAVQQVRTQIAKEHAALGAIGSCVRAVEALPPSIPRAQRRMAERVAIRTSRLIGRLVQ
;
A
#
# COMPACT_ATOMS: atom_id res chain seq x y z
N MET A 1 -2.94 56.14 -13.19
CA MET A 1 -3.88 55.14 -12.63
C MET A 1 -3.72 53.71 -13.19
N GLY A 2 -2.75 53.42 -14.07
CA GLY A 2 -2.55 52.05 -14.60
C GLY A 2 -1.86 51.05 -13.65
N GLY A 3 -0.93 51.51 -12.81
CA GLY A 3 -0.11 50.64 -11.96
C GLY A 3 -0.84 49.89 -10.85
N ASP A 4 -1.98 50.40 -10.36
CA ASP A 4 -2.78 49.70 -9.33
C ASP A 4 -3.60 48.54 -9.92
N LEU A 5 -4.05 48.69 -11.17
CA LEU A 5 -4.74 47.64 -11.91
C LEU A 5 -3.79 46.50 -12.28
N GLU A 6 -2.57 46.84 -12.70
CA GLU A 6 -1.51 45.85 -12.99
C GLU A 6 -1.09 45.09 -11.74
N ARG A 7 -0.85 45.76 -10.61
CA ARG A 7 -0.56 45.09 -9.33
C ARG A 7 -1.69 44.16 -8.88
N ARG A 8 -2.97 44.58 -9.04
CA ARG A 8 -4.12 43.72 -8.69
C ARG A 8 -4.22 42.50 -9.59
N ARG A 9 -3.90 42.62 -10.89
CA ARG A 9 -3.85 41.48 -11.83
C ARG A 9 -2.71 40.52 -11.48
N GLN A 10 -1.52 41.05 -11.21
CA GLN A 10 -0.35 40.27 -10.79
C GLN A 10 -0.65 39.47 -9.50
N ASN A 11 -1.12 40.16 -8.45
CA ASN A 11 -1.49 39.52 -7.18
C ASN A 11 -2.59 38.47 -7.34
N SER A 12 -3.50 38.65 -8.29
CA SER A 12 -4.56 37.68 -8.58
C SER A 12 -4.03 36.46 -9.33
N ALA A 13 -3.04 36.63 -10.21
CA ALA A 13 -2.35 35.54 -10.89
C ALA A 13 -1.52 34.72 -9.90
N ASP A 14 -0.70 35.38 -9.07
CA ASP A 14 0.14 34.73 -8.06
C ASP A 14 -0.69 33.92 -7.05
N ARG A 15 -1.86 34.44 -6.63
CA ARG A 15 -2.80 33.70 -5.77
C ARG A 15 -3.39 32.47 -6.45
N ARG A 16 -3.64 32.51 -7.76
CA ARG A 16 -4.12 31.32 -8.49
C ARG A 16 -3.02 30.29 -8.58
N THR A 17 -1.82 30.70 -9.00
CA THR A 17 -0.64 29.83 -9.08
C THR A 17 -0.34 29.17 -7.74
N ASN A 18 -0.35 29.92 -6.63
CA ASN A 18 -0.12 29.36 -5.30
C ASN A 18 -1.20 28.36 -4.87
N ARG A 19 -2.46 28.57 -5.25
CA ARG A 19 -3.53 27.58 -5.00
C ARG A 19 -3.35 26.32 -5.84
N ASP A 20 -2.94 26.48 -7.08
CA ASP A 20 -2.71 25.36 -7.98
C ASP A 20 -1.52 24.51 -7.50
N ILE A 21 -0.44 25.15 -7.05
CA ILE A 21 0.70 24.48 -6.40
C ILE A 21 0.24 23.72 -5.16
N ALA A 22 -0.46 24.38 -4.23
CA ALA A 22 -0.93 23.74 -3.01
C ALA A 22 -1.88 22.55 -3.30
N ARG A 23 -2.71 22.66 -4.34
CA ARG A 23 -3.58 21.57 -4.79
C ARG A 23 -2.75 20.38 -5.30
N VAL A 24 -1.76 20.63 -6.16
CA VAL A 24 -0.87 19.60 -6.68
C VAL A 24 -0.12 18.91 -5.54
N GLU A 25 0.43 19.67 -4.61
CA GLU A 25 1.12 19.12 -3.42
C GLU A 25 0.20 18.22 -2.59
N ALA A 26 -1.05 18.63 -2.37
CA ALA A 26 -2.03 17.81 -1.65
C ALA A 26 -2.40 16.53 -2.42
N GLU A 27 -2.53 16.58 -3.74
CA GLU A 27 -2.76 15.40 -4.59
C GLU A 27 -1.56 14.44 -4.56
N VAL A 28 -0.34 14.97 -4.66
CA VAL A 28 0.91 14.20 -4.56
C VAL A 28 1.02 13.54 -3.18
N ALA A 29 0.77 14.28 -2.10
CA ALA A 29 0.82 13.73 -0.74
C ALA A 29 -0.17 12.57 -0.55
N ARG A 30 -1.39 12.70 -1.10
CA ARG A 30 -2.39 11.62 -1.09
C ARG A 30 -1.92 10.40 -1.88
N ALA A 31 -1.37 10.60 -3.08
CA ALA A 31 -0.85 9.51 -3.91
C ALA A 31 0.30 8.77 -3.21
N VAL A 32 1.26 9.51 -2.63
CA VAL A 32 2.37 8.93 -1.86
C VAL A 32 1.83 8.11 -0.68
N GLN A 33 0.85 8.62 0.05
CA GLN A 33 0.27 7.90 1.18
C GLN A 33 -0.46 6.63 0.75
N GLN A 34 -1.16 6.65 -0.39
CA GLN A 34 -1.80 5.48 -0.98
C GLN A 34 -0.77 4.41 -1.35
N VAL A 35 0.31 4.79 -2.04
CA VAL A 35 1.41 3.88 -2.40
C VAL A 35 2.06 3.28 -1.15
N ARG A 36 2.38 4.10 -0.14
CA ARG A 36 2.94 3.61 1.13
C ARG A 36 2.02 2.62 1.84
N THR A 37 0.72 2.90 1.83
CA THR A 37 -0.29 2.01 2.42
C THR A 37 -0.35 0.68 1.67
N GLN A 38 -0.25 0.70 0.33
CA GLN A 38 -0.22 -0.51 -0.48
C GLN A 38 1.04 -1.35 -0.20
N ILE A 39 2.21 -0.73 -0.16
CA ILE A 39 3.48 -1.39 0.18
C ILE A 39 3.40 -2.04 1.57
N ALA A 40 2.83 -1.35 2.56
CA ALA A 40 2.67 -1.90 3.90
C ALA A 40 1.79 -3.16 3.92
N LYS A 41 0.71 -3.18 3.14
CA LYS A 41 -0.16 -4.37 2.99
C LYS A 41 0.59 -5.52 2.34
N GLU A 42 1.34 -5.26 1.27
CA GLU A 42 2.13 -6.29 0.56
C GLU A 42 3.19 -6.89 1.48
N HIS A 43 3.90 -6.08 2.25
CA HIS A 43 4.90 -6.56 3.21
C HIS A 43 4.26 -7.43 4.30
N ALA A 44 3.11 -7.03 4.86
CA ALA A 44 2.37 -7.84 5.82
C ALA A 44 1.92 -9.18 5.21
N ALA A 45 1.49 -9.17 3.95
CA ALA A 45 1.05 -10.35 3.23
C ALA A 45 2.21 -11.34 2.99
N LEU A 46 3.37 -10.84 2.57
CA LEU A 46 4.59 -11.65 2.46
C LEU A 46 5.00 -12.25 3.82
N GLY A 47 4.92 -11.46 4.89
CA GLY A 47 5.18 -11.94 6.26
C GLY A 47 4.24 -13.07 6.70
N ALA A 48 2.95 -12.97 6.35
CA ALA A 48 1.97 -14.03 6.62
C ALA A 48 2.26 -15.31 5.83
N ILE A 49 2.57 -15.19 4.52
CA ILE A 49 2.97 -16.33 3.68
C ILE A 49 4.20 -17.02 4.27
N GLY A 50 5.26 -16.26 4.56
CA GLY A 50 6.49 -16.80 5.13
C GLY A 50 6.27 -17.48 6.49
N SER A 51 5.37 -16.96 7.32
CA SER A 51 5.02 -17.59 8.59
C SER A 51 4.28 -18.92 8.41
N CYS A 52 3.40 -19.03 7.41
CA CYS A 52 2.78 -20.31 7.06
C CYS A 52 3.79 -21.34 6.56
N VAL A 53 4.77 -20.92 5.76
CA VAL A 53 5.85 -21.81 5.29
C VAL A 53 6.65 -22.34 6.47
N ARG A 54 7.14 -21.44 7.35
CA ARG A 54 7.88 -21.84 8.56
C ARG A 54 7.08 -22.78 9.46
N ALA A 55 5.78 -22.56 9.60
CA ALA A 55 4.92 -23.43 10.40
C ALA A 55 4.82 -24.85 9.82
N VAL A 56 4.81 -24.99 8.48
CA VAL A 56 4.83 -26.30 7.81
C VAL A 56 6.21 -26.96 7.91
N GLU A 57 7.29 -26.19 7.77
CA GLU A 57 8.67 -26.68 7.91
C GLU A 57 9.00 -27.14 9.33
N ALA A 58 8.44 -26.47 10.35
CA ALA A 58 8.62 -26.83 11.75
C ALA A 58 7.85 -28.10 12.17
N LEU A 59 7.06 -28.71 11.28
CA LEU A 59 6.32 -29.92 11.62
C LEU A 59 7.27 -31.10 11.85
N PRO A 60 7.16 -31.80 13.00
CA PRO A 60 8.02 -32.93 13.28
C PRO A 60 7.80 -34.05 12.25
N PRO A 61 8.84 -34.81 11.89
CA PRO A 61 8.74 -35.88 10.89
C PRO A 61 7.80 -37.01 11.32
N SER A 62 7.57 -37.16 12.63
CA SER A 62 6.66 -38.15 13.23
C SER A 62 5.19 -37.73 13.22
N ILE A 63 4.84 -36.51 12.77
CA ILE A 63 3.45 -36.06 12.76
C ILE A 63 2.60 -36.95 11.83
N PRO A 64 1.36 -37.32 12.20
CA PRO A 64 0.58 -38.17 11.33
C PRO A 64 0.20 -37.45 10.02
N ARG A 65 0.09 -38.23 8.94
CA ARG A 65 -0.07 -37.71 7.57
C ARG A 65 -1.28 -36.79 7.41
N ALA A 66 -2.36 -37.04 8.14
CA ALA A 66 -3.58 -36.23 8.07
C ALA A 66 -3.35 -34.78 8.54
N GLN A 67 -2.62 -34.61 9.65
CA GLN A 67 -2.27 -33.32 10.24
C GLN A 67 -1.26 -32.57 9.35
N ARG A 68 -0.28 -33.27 8.79
CA ARG A 68 0.66 -32.68 7.81
C ARG A 68 -0.07 -32.14 6.59
N ARG A 69 -0.94 -32.93 5.96
CA ARG A 69 -1.76 -32.49 4.82
C ARG A 69 -2.68 -31.32 5.18
N MET A 70 -3.19 -31.29 6.40
CA MET A 70 -4.00 -30.16 6.87
C MET A 70 -3.18 -28.87 6.92
N ALA A 71 -1.99 -28.90 7.51
CA ALA A 71 -1.09 -27.75 7.59
C ALA A 71 -0.65 -27.26 6.20
N GLU A 72 -0.27 -28.18 5.30
CA GLU A 72 0.06 -27.87 3.89
C GLU A 72 -1.12 -27.18 3.19
N ARG A 73 -2.35 -27.70 3.36
CA ARG A 73 -3.55 -27.08 2.79
C ARG A 73 -3.80 -25.68 3.33
N VAL A 74 -3.60 -25.45 4.62
CA VAL A 74 -3.74 -24.11 5.22
C VAL A 74 -2.74 -23.16 4.60
N ALA A 75 -1.45 -23.54 4.52
CA ALA A 75 -0.42 -22.70 3.91
C ALA A 75 -0.74 -22.35 2.44
N ILE A 76 -1.14 -23.34 1.63
CA ILE A 76 -1.52 -23.13 0.22
C ILE A 76 -2.75 -22.22 0.11
N ARG A 77 -3.77 -22.44 0.95
CA ARG A 77 -4.99 -21.62 0.93
C ARG A 77 -4.72 -20.19 1.36
N THR A 78 -3.88 -19.97 2.37
CA THR A 78 -3.47 -18.63 2.80
C THR A 78 -2.71 -17.91 1.69
N SER A 79 -1.78 -18.58 1.02
CA SER A 79 -1.07 -18.02 -0.14
C SER A 79 -2.03 -17.61 -1.27
N ARG A 80 -2.99 -18.47 -1.63
CA ARG A 80 -4.02 -18.15 -2.64
C ARG A 80 -4.96 -17.02 -2.21
N LEU A 81 -5.34 -16.96 -0.94
CA LEU A 81 -6.18 -15.89 -0.41
C LEU A 81 -5.46 -14.55 -0.51
N ILE A 82 -4.20 -14.51 -0.08
CA ILE A 82 -3.35 -13.32 -0.17
C ILE A 82 -3.16 -12.90 -1.64
N GLY A 83 -2.88 -13.84 -2.54
CA GLY A 83 -2.76 -13.54 -3.97
C GLY A 83 -4.01 -12.86 -4.57
N ARG A 84 -5.21 -13.20 -4.08
CA ARG A 84 -6.47 -12.55 -4.50
C ARG A 84 -6.73 -11.20 -3.85
N LEU A 85 -6.13 -10.90 -2.70
CA LEU A 85 -6.29 -9.62 -2.00
C LEU A 85 -5.33 -8.55 -2.51
N VAL A 86 -4.30 -8.95 -3.26
CA VAL A 86 -3.28 -8.08 -3.86
C VAL A 86 -3.56 -7.80 -5.35
N GLN A 87 -4.45 -8.57 -5.98
CA GLN A 87 -4.97 -8.35 -7.34
C GLN A 87 -6.15 -7.37 -7.34
#